data_AF-A0A7W9ZMR7-F1
#
_entry.id   AF-A0A7W9ZMR7-F1
#
_cell.length_a   1.000
_cell.length_b   1.000
_cell.length_c   1.000
_cell.angle_alpha   90.00
_cell.angle_beta   90.00
_cell.angle_gamma   90.00
#
_symmetry.space_group_name_H-M   'P 1'
#
loop_
_entity.id
_entity.type
_entity.pdbx_description
1 polymer ?
#
loop_
_entity_poly.entity_id
_entity_poly.type
_entity_poly.pdbx_seq_one_letter_code
_entity_poly.pdbx_strand_id
1 'polypeptide(L)'
;MGIPEEEEYENYKYALKKSMVNDIENKIKIMEILYNIKNKKLYRIDGHVSFKFFIEEFLIARTQAYLYLKIYEQVLKGDVSIKEIRDG
;
A
#
# COMPACT_ATOMS: atom_id res chain seq x y z
N MET A 1 -8.91 -10.93 -38.05
CA MET A 1 -7.88 -9.86 -38.07
C MET A 1 -7.54 -9.58 -36.63
N GLY A 2 -6.26 -9.57 -36.28
CA GLY A 2 -5.81 -9.13 -34.95
C GLY A 2 -6.10 -7.65 -34.75
N ILE A 3 -6.03 -7.21 -33.49
CA ILE A 3 -6.09 -5.79 -33.13
C ILE A 3 -4.90 -5.09 -33.82
N PRO A 4 -5.07 -3.90 -34.42
CA PRO A 4 -3.95 -3.12 -34.93
C PRO A 4 -2.93 -2.84 -33.82
N GLU A 5 -1.63 -2.91 -34.13
CA GLU A 5 -0.54 -2.75 -33.13
C GLU A 5 -0.64 -1.41 -32.37
N GLU A 6 -1.13 -0.35 -33.02
CA GLU A 6 -1.34 0.96 -32.40
C GLU A 6 -2.46 0.93 -31.33
N GLU A 7 -3.56 0.21 -31.60
CA GLU A 7 -4.64 0.02 -30.64
C GLU A 7 -4.18 -0.87 -29.48
N GLU A 8 -3.39 -1.91 -29.76
CA GLU A 8 -2.79 -2.76 -28.72
C GLU A 8 -1.84 -1.96 -27.81
N TYR A 9 -1.00 -1.10 -28.39
CA TYR A 9 -0.09 -0.22 -27.65
C TYR A 9 -0.83 0.75 -26.71
N GLU A 10 -1.86 1.44 -27.20
CA GLU A 10 -2.65 2.36 -26.37
C GLU A 10 -3.40 1.63 -25.26
N ASN A 11 -3.90 0.41 -25.53
CA ASN A 11 -4.49 -0.44 -24.51
C ASN A 11 -3.51 -0.81 -23.40
N TYR A 12 -2.26 -1.19 -23.74
CA TYR A 12 -1.24 -1.45 -22.72
C TYR A 12 -0.87 -0.21 -21.91
N LYS A 13 -0.72 0.95 -22.56
CA LYS A 13 -0.47 2.23 -21.84
C LYS A 13 -1.57 2.56 -20.86
N TYR A 14 -2.83 2.41 -21.27
CA TYR A 14 -3.97 2.66 -20.42
C TYR A 14 -4.01 1.69 -19.23
N ALA A 15 -3.83 0.39 -19.49
CA ALA A 15 -3.78 -0.64 -18.46
C ALA A 15 -2.65 -0.40 -17.46
N LEU A 16 -1.46 0.01 -17.92
CA LEU A 16 -0.33 0.33 -17.06
C LEU A 16 -0.64 1.52 -16.16
N LYS A 17 -1.15 2.63 -16.71
CA LYS A 17 -1.54 3.81 -15.92
C LYS A 17 -2.55 3.45 -14.83
N LYS A 18 -3.59 2.68 -15.19
CA LYS A 18 -4.61 2.23 -14.24
C LYS A 18 -4.01 1.34 -13.15
N SER A 19 -3.10 0.44 -13.53
CA SER A 19 -2.44 -0.47 -12.59
C SER A 19 -1.57 0.29 -11.58
N MET A 20 -0.87 1.35 -12.02
CA MET A 20 -0.08 2.22 -11.14
C MET A 20 -0.96 2.99 -10.15
N VAL A 21 -2.10 3.54 -10.58
CA VAL A 21 -3.05 4.21 -9.67
C VAL A 21 -3.57 3.24 -8.62
N ASN A 22 -4.00 2.05 -9.07
CA ASN A 22 -4.49 1.00 -8.16
C ASN A 22 -3.39 0.56 -7.17
N ASP A 23 -2.13 0.46 -7.60
CA ASP A 23 -1.00 0.12 -6.73
C ASP A 23 -0.82 1.15 -5.61
N ILE A 24 -0.90 2.45 -5.92
CA ILE A 24 -0.80 3.51 -4.91
C ILE A 24 -1.98 3.46 -3.92
N GLU A 25 -3.20 3.32 -4.42
CA GLU A 25 -4.40 3.20 -3.57
C GLU A 25 -4.32 1.97 -2.65
N ASN A 26 -3.84 0.84 -3.19
CA ASN A 26 -3.60 -0.38 -2.40
C ASN A 26 -2.53 -0.15 -1.32
N LYS A 27 -1.44 0.56 -1.63
CA LYS A 27 -0.40 0.89 -0.65
C LYS A 27 -0.94 1.74 0.49
N ILE A 28 -1.75 2.78 0.19
CA ILE A 28 -2.39 3.62 1.22
C ILE A 28 -3.31 2.79 2.11
N LYS A 29 -4.11 1.89 1.52
CA LYS A 29 -4.97 0.99 2.29
C LYS A 29 -4.17 0.04 3.19
N ILE A 30 -3.07 -0.51 2.70
CA ILE A 30 -2.17 -1.34 3.50
C ILE A 30 -1.59 -0.54 4.67
N MET A 31 -1.14 0.70 4.43
CA MET A 31 -0.62 1.59 5.47
C MET A 31 -1.64 1.79 6.62
N GLU A 32 -2.89 2.09 6.28
CA GLU A 32 -3.98 2.23 7.25
C GLU A 32 -4.24 0.95 8.05
N ILE A 33 -4.34 -0.19 7.37
CA ILE A 33 -4.60 -1.48 8.01
C ILE A 33 -3.47 -1.84 8.99
N LEU A 34 -2.20 -1.75 8.54
CA LEU A 34 -1.04 -2.04 9.37
C LEU A 34 -0.98 -1.11 10.60
N TYR A 35 -1.27 0.17 10.42
CA TYR A 35 -1.31 1.14 11.50
C TYR A 35 -2.36 0.77 12.54
N ASN A 36 -3.59 0.47 12.10
CA ASN A 36 -4.67 0.09 12.98
C ASN A 36 -4.38 -1.21 13.75
N ILE A 37 -3.86 -2.24 13.07
CA ILE A 37 -3.47 -3.51 13.70
C ILE A 37 -2.39 -3.29 14.76
N LYS A 38 -1.33 -2.53 14.43
CA LYS A 38 -0.25 -2.23 15.37
C LYS A 38 -0.75 -1.43 16.56
N ASN A 39 -1.45 -0.32 16.31
CA ASN A 39 -1.82 0.64 17.36
C ASN A 39 -2.83 0.05 18.35
N LYS A 40 -3.82 -0.69 17.85
CA LYS A 40 -4.80 -1.40 18.67
C LYS A 40 -4.29 -2.75 19.18
N LYS A 41 -3.06 -3.14 18.82
CA LYS A 41 -2.42 -4.42 19.16
C LYS A 41 -3.27 -5.65 18.75
N LEU A 42 -3.98 -5.56 17.62
CA LEU A 42 -4.89 -6.60 17.13
C LEU A 42 -4.18 -7.88 16.74
N TYR A 43 -2.88 -7.80 16.42
CA TYR A 43 -2.03 -8.96 16.16
C TYR A 43 -2.02 -9.98 17.31
N ARG A 44 -2.43 -9.59 18.52
CA ARG A 44 -2.56 -10.49 19.66
C ARG A 44 -3.74 -11.45 19.56
N ILE A 45 -4.75 -11.16 18.72
CA ILE A 45 -5.89 -12.05 18.47
C ILE A 45 -5.40 -13.38 17.89
N ASP A 46 -4.41 -13.32 16.99
CA ASP A 46 -3.76 -14.49 16.40
C ASP A 46 -2.62 -15.04 17.29
N GLY A 47 -2.49 -14.55 18.52
CA GLY A 47 -1.48 -15.02 19.48
C GLY A 47 -0.06 -14.46 19.25
N HIS A 48 0.15 -13.54 18.30
CA HIS A 48 1.48 -12.96 18.11
C HIS A 48 1.93 -12.12 19.31
N VAL A 49 3.14 -12.40 19.79
CA VAL A 49 3.74 -11.67 20.91
C VAL A 49 4.12 -10.22 20.55
N SER A 50 4.32 -9.93 19.25
CA SER A 50 4.59 -8.58 18.78
C SER A 50 4.13 -8.38 17.33
N PHE A 51 3.91 -7.11 16.95
CA PHE A 51 3.59 -6.75 15.57
C PHE A 51 4.63 -7.23 14.55
N LYS A 52 5.90 -7.31 14.97
CA LYS A 52 7.00 -7.83 14.15
C LYS A 52 6.75 -9.29 13.72
N PHE A 53 6.27 -10.13 14.62
CA PHE A 53 5.96 -11.54 14.30
C PHE A 53 4.73 -11.64 13.40
N PHE A 54 3.73 -10.78 13.61
CA PHE A 54 2.54 -10.74 12.75
C PHE A 54 2.88 -10.40 11.29
N ILE A 55 3.71 -9.39 11.05
CA ILE A 55 4.05 -9.00 9.66
C ILE A 55 4.92 -10.03 8.94
N GLU A 56 5.54 -10.98 9.65
CA GLU A 56 6.32 -12.07 9.04
C GLU A 56 5.43 -13.09 8.30
N GLU A 57 4.12 -13.09 8.54
CA GLU A 57 3.17 -13.95 7.81
C GLU A 57 2.81 -13.44 6.42
N PHE A 58 3.18 -12.20 6.08
CA PHE A 58 2.79 -11.53 4.84
C PHE A 58 4.00 -11.29 3.93
N LEU A 59 3.74 -11.10 2.63
CA LEU A 59 4.75 -10.73 1.63
C LEU A 59 5.16 -9.24 1.73
N ILE A 60 5.43 -8.75 2.94
CA ILE A 60 5.91 -7.40 3.19
C ILE A 60 7.22 -7.44 3.95
N ALA A 61 8.26 -6.83 3.38
CA ALA A 61 9.53 -6.69 4.07
C ALA A 61 9.33 -5.85 5.35
N ARG A 62 10.00 -6.24 6.44
CA ARG A 62 9.89 -5.55 7.74
C ARG A 62 10.15 -4.05 7.62
N THR A 63 11.21 -3.67 6.91
CA THR A 63 11.57 -2.26 6.67
C THR A 63 10.44 -1.50 5.99
N GLN A 64 9.79 -2.11 4.99
CA GLN A 64 8.66 -1.55 4.28
C GLN A 64 7.44 -1.37 5.20
N ALA A 65 7.12 -2.37 6.03
CA ALA A 65 6.01 -2.29 6.97
C ALA A 65 6.19 -1.12 7.98
N TYR A 66 7.40 -0.95 8.53
CA TYR A 66 7.67 0.17 9.43
C TYR A 66 7.73 1.53 8.71
N LEU A 67 8.13 1.57 7.45
CA LEU A 67 8.04 2.78 6.63
C LEU A 67 6.57 3.19 6.40
N TYR A 68 5.71 2.24 6.05
CA TYR A 68 4.27 2.46 5.89
C TYR A 68 3.62 3.02 7.15
N LEU A 69 3.99 2.52 8.32
CA LEU A 69 3.51 3.06 9.60
C LEU A 69 3.91 4.53 9.78
N LYS A 70 5.16 4.89 9.47
CA LYS A 70 5.66 6.26 9.60
C LYS A 70 4.96 7.22 8.64
N ILE A 71 4.81 6.82 7.38
CA ILE A 71 4.13 7.63 6.36
C ILE A 71 2.68 7.89 6.80
N TYR A 72 1.96 6.84 7.21
CA TYR A 72 0.58 6.99 7.65
C TYR A 72 0.43 7.88 8.88
N GLU A 73 1.38 7.82 9.81
CA GLU A 73 1.38 8.70 10.97
C GLU A 73 1.48 10.18 10.57
N GLN A 74 2.31 10.52 9.57
CA GLN A 74 2.40 11.88 9.03
C GLN A 74 1.11 12.28 8.30
N VAL A 75 0.45 11.32 7.64
CA VAL A 75 -0.88 11.55 7.04
C VAL A 75 -1.91 11.91 8.11
N LEU A 76 -1.94 11.18 9.23
CA LEU A 76 -2.85 11.46 10.34
C LEU A 76 -2.58 12.81 11.02
N LYS A 77 -1.32 13.26 11.04
CA LYS A 77 -0.94 14.59 11.56
C LYS A 77 -1.29 15.73 10.59
N GLY A 78 -1.58 15.42 9.34
CA GLY A 78 -1.79 16.41 8.27
C GLY A 78 -0.50 16.96 7.67
N ASP A 79 0.66 16.40 8.03
CA ASP A 79 1.98 16.80 7.49
C ASP A 79 2.17 16.32 6.04
N VAL A 80 1.46 15.27 5.65
CA VAL A 80 1.44 14.71 4.29
C VAL A 80 -0.01 14.42 3.91
N SER A 81 -0.44 14.86 2.74
CA SER A 81 -1.75 14.52 2.21
C SER A 81 -1.70 13.23 1.39
N ILE A 82 -2.82 12.49 1.38
CA ILE A 82 -2.99 11.33 0.49
C ILE A 82 -2.81 11.74 -0.98
N LYS A 83 -3.16 12.99 -1.33
CA LYS A 83 -2.96 13.54 -2.66
C LYS A 83 -1.48 13.66 -3.02
N GLU A 84 -0.65 14.15 -2.10
CA GLU A 84 0.81 14.22 -2.32
C GLU A 84 1.45 12.83 -2.45
N ILE A 85 0.93 11.81 -1.76
CA ILE A 85 1.37 10.41 -1.94
C ILE A 85 0.96 9.85 -3.31
N ARG A 86 -0.16 10.34 -3.87
CA ARG A 86 -0.66 9.92 -5.17
C ARG A 86 0.05 10.59 -6.35
N ASP A 87 0.44 11.85 -6.17
CA ASP A 87 0.99 12.70 -7.22
C ASP A 87 2.53 12.69 -7.27
N GLY A 88 3.20 12.09 -6.27
CA GLY A 88 4.67 11.95 -6.16
C GLY A 88 5.21 10.61 -6.65
#